data_AF-A0A952H7Z4-F1
#
_entry.id   AF-A0A952H7Z4-F1
#
_cell.length_a   1.000
_cell.length_b   1.000
_cell.length_c   1.000
_cell.angle_alpha   90.00
_cell.angle_beta   90.00
_cell.angle_gamma   90.00
#
_symmetry.space_group_name_H-M   'P 1'
#
loop_
_entity.id
_entity.type
_entity.pdbx_description
1 polymer ?
#
loop_
_entity_poly.entity_id
_entity_poly.type
_entity_poly.pdbx_seq_one_letter_code
_entity_poly.pdbx_strand_id
1 'polypeptide(L)'
;MNTTKTKDRPVIRLAPVAAGEFSQWLGDTERALEDGGAGADVPCGSCTSCCHSRMFIHIRPHEKETLKAIPRPLLFQVPGLPKGHVLMGYNDKGSCPMLVDNKCTIYAVRPQTCRDYDCRIFAATGVPVDAALQPEIAEQIKAWRFEYRDEASHSAHESLIRTARFLRERSDLFPRGSLPGNPVQFAVLVVRVHRLFDAAGGEGAGERMSDAEVAKNVLARLNAPSEQAGPRGRDAAR
;
A
#
# COMPACT_ATOMS: atom_id res chain seq x y z
N MET A 1 -3.85 8.00 -41.08
CA MET A 1 -3.08 7.97 -39.82
C MET A 1 -3.76 8.90 -38.83
N ASN A 2 -4.55 8.36 -37.91
CA ASN A 2 -5.38 9.15 -37.00
C ASN A 2 -4.62 9.31 -35.68
N THR A 3 -4.14 10.52 -35.41
CA THR A 3 -3.49 10.89 -34.14
C THR A 3 -4.57 11.17 -33.11
N THR A 4 -4.87 10.18 -32.27
CA THR A 4 -5.67 10.36 -31.07
C THR A 4 -4.90 11.28 -30.11
N LYS A 5 -5.22 12.57 -30.15
CA LYS A 5 -4.87 13.52 -29.09
C LYS A 5 -5.51 13.03 -27.79
N THR A 6 -4.70 12.45 -26.90
CA THR A 6 -5.04 12.38 -25.48
C THR A 6 -5.28 13.81 -25.00
N LYS A 7 -6.54 14.17 -24.75
CA LYS A 7 -6.86 15.41 -24.04
C LYS A 7 -6.23 15.31 -22.66
N ASP A 8 -5.17 16.08 -22.42
CA ASP A 8 -4.63 16.28 -21.08
C ASP A 8 -5.76 16.74 -20.16
N ARG A 9 -6.06 15.91 -19.18
CA ARG A 9 -7.02 16.23 -18.12
C ARG A 9 -6.27 17.15 -17.14
N PRO A 10 -6.80 18.33 -16.80
CA PRO A 10 -6.09 19.26 -15.93
C PRO A 10 -5.83 18.61 -14.57
N VAL A 11 -4.57 18.61 -14.14
CA VAL A 11 -4.15 18.15 -12.81
C VAL A 11 -4.64 19.17 -11.79
N ILE A 12 -5.68 18.82 -11.03
CA ILE A 12 -6.22 19.68 -9.99
C ILE A 12 -5.35 19.52 -8.74
N ARG A 13 -4.66 20.59 -8.35
CA ARG A 13 -3.92 20.64 -7.08
C ARG A 13 -4.92 20.64 -5.93
N LEU A 14 -4.89 19.60 -5.10
CA LEU A 14 -5.77 19.46 -3.95
C LEU A 14 -5.31 20.35 -2.80
N ALA A 15 -6.27 20.90 -2.05
CA ALA A 15 -5.99 21.57 -0.78
C ALA A 15 -5.42 20.55 0.22
N PRO A 16 -4.65 20.99 1.24
CA PRO A 16 -4.19 20.09 2.29
C PRO A 16 -5.33 19.31 2.93
N VAL A 17 -5.14 18.01 3.12
CA VAL A 17 -6.11 17.10 3.73
C VAL A 17 -5.49 16.47 4.97
N ALA A 18 -6.20 16.51 6.09
CA ALA A 18 -5.75 15.86 7.31
C ALA A 18 -5.61 14.34 7.10
N ALA A 19 -4.41 13.82 7.37
CA ALA A 19 -4.10 12.39 7.30
C ALA A 19 -4.37 11.67 8.63
N GLY A 20 -4.61 12.43 9.71
CA GLY A 20 -4.76 11.96 11.08
C GLY A 20 -3.50 12.17 11.91
N GLU A 21 -3.54 11.73 13.16
CA GLU A 21 -2.38 11.69 14.05
C GLU A 21 -1.43 10.57 13.62
N PHE A 22 -0.15 10.90 13.45
CA PHE A 22 0.84 10.02 12.84
C PHE A 22 1.08 8.73 13.63
N SER A 23 1.27 8.82 14.95
CA SER A 23 1.57 7.65 15.78
C SER A 23 0.40 6.66 15.81
N GLN A 24 -0.83 7.17 15.89
CA GLN A 24 -2.03 6.35 15.75
C GLN A 24 -2.09 5.67 14.38
N TRP A 25 -1.92 6.43 13.29
CA TRP A 25 -1.93 5.87 11.94
C TRP A 25 -0.85 4.79 11.75
N LEU A 26 0.38 5.03 12.25
CA LEU A 26 1.48 4.09 12.15
C LEU A 26 1.17 2.80 12.92
N GLY A 27 0.70 2.92 14.17
CA GLY A 27 0.34 1.76 14.98
C GLY A 27 -0.82 0.96 14.39
N ASP A 28 -1.83 1.64 13.82
CA ASP A 28 -2.96 0.99 13.14
C ASP A 28 -2.49 0.25 11.87
N THR A 29 -1.58 0.87 11.11
CA THR A 29 -1.00 0.29 9.90
C THR A 29 -0.14 -0.93 10.22
N GLU A 30 0.72 -0.85 11.24
CA GLU A 30 1.54 -1.98 11.70
C GLU A 30 0.65 -3.16 12.12
N ARG A 31 -0.39 -2.92 12.93
CA ARG A 31 -1.34 -3.98 13.31
C ARG A 31 -2.10 -4.56 12.12
N ALA A 32 -2.54 -3.73 11.17
CA ALA A 32 -3.21 -4.23 9.97
C ALA A 32 -2.30 -5.11 9.10
N LEU A 33 -1.00 -4.78 9.04
CA LEU A 33 0.01 -5.56 8.33
C LEU A 33 0.41 -6.86 9.05
N GLU A 34 0.22 -6.92 10.36
CA GLU A 34 0.40 -8.10 11.19
C GLU A 34 -0.84 -8.99 11.13
N ASP A 35 -2.04 -8.48 11.41
CA ASP A 35 -3.28 -9.26 11.54
C ASP A 35 -3.93 -9.65 10.20
N GLY A 36 -3.52 -9.05 9.09
CA GLY A 36 -3.91 -9.44 7.73
C GLY A 36 -5.38 -9.22 7.36
N GLY A 37 -6.16 -8.47 8.16
CA GLY A 37 -7.61 -8.37 7.94
C GLY A 37 -8.36 -7.15 8.47
N ALA A 38 -7.75 -6.26 9.26
CA ALA A 38 -8.48 -5.13 9.84
C ALA A 38 -8.97 -4.10 8.81
N GLY A 39 -8.34 -4.06 7.62
CA GLY A 39 -8.52 -2.96 6.66
C GLY A 39 -7.94 -1.65 7.19
N ALA A 40 -7.63 -0.73 6.29
CA ALA A 40 -7.23 0.61 6.67
C ALA A 40 -8.47 1.51 6.83
N ASP A 41 -8.52 2.29 7.91
CA ASP A 41 -9.53 3.34 8.09
C ASP A 41 -9.12 4.56 7.28
N VAL A 42 -9.31 4.45 5.97
CA VAL A 42 -9.09 5.51 4.99
C VAL A 42 -10.43 6.18 4.74
N PRO A 43 -10.51 7.52 4.78
CA PRO A 43 -11.73 8.26 4.41
C PRO A 43 -11.97 8.22 2.89
N CYS A 44 -12.02 7.02 2.30
CA CYS A 44 -12.23 6.79 0.87
C CYS A 44 -13.61 7.23 0.39
N GLY A 45 -14.57 7.42 1.30
CA GLY A 45 -15.88 8.03 1.00
C GLY A 45 -15.80 9.50 0.58
N SER A 46 -14.73 10.21 0.97
CA SER A 46 -14.42 11.57 0.51
C SER A 46 -13.23 11.62 -0.46
N CYS A 47 -12.34 10.62 -0.43
CA CYS A 47 -11.18 10.51 -1.33
C CYS A 47 -11.39 9.39 -2.36
N THR A 48 -11.63 9.75 -3.63
CA THR A 48 -11.86 8.79 -4.73
C THR A 48 -10.64 8.59 -5.65
N SER A 49 -9.46 9.10 -5.28
CA SER A 49 -8.27 9.07 -6.16
C SER A 49 -7.92 7.65 -6.64
N CYS A 50 -7.89 6.67 -5.75
CA CYS A 50 -7.62 5.27 -6.13
C CYS A 50 -8.71 4.67 -7.05
N CYS A 51 -9.94 5.17 -7.01
CA CYS A 51 -11.00 4.74 -7.91
C CYS A 51 -10.78 5.24 -9.35
N HIS A 52 -9.94 6.26 -9.57
CA HIS A 52 -9.58 6.77 -10.90
C HIS A 52 -8.25 6.23 -11.43
N SER A 53 -7.42 5.64 -10.58
CA SER A 53 -6.02 5.30 -10.90
C SER A 53 -5.77 3.84 -11.30
N ARG A 54 -6.72 3.20 -12.00
CA ARG A 54 -6.55 1.84 -12.59
C ARG A 54 -5.97 0.82 -11.61
N MET A 55 -6.55 0.74 -10.41
CA MET A 55 -6.08 -0.15 -9.34
C MET A 55 -6.46 -1.61 -9.61
N PHE A 56 -5.49 -2.52 -9.48
CA PHE A 56 -5.76 -3.97 -9.58
C PHE A 56 -6.54 -4.45 -8.35
N ILE A 57 -7.86 -4.59 -8.51
CA ILE A 57 -8.74 -4.98 -7.41
C ILE A 57 -8.93 -6.50 -7.42
N HIS A 58 -8.13 -7.20 -6.61
CA HIS A 58 -8.28 -8.62 -6.35
C HIS A 58 -9.43 -8.87 -5.37
N ILE A 59 -10.26 -9.86 -5.68
CA ILE A 59 -11.37 -10.32 -4.85
C ILE A 59 -11.18 -11.80 -4.59
N ARG A 60 -11.22 -12.16 -3.31
CA ARG A 60 -11.03 -13.53 -2.83
C ARG A 60 -12.35 -14.33 -2.88
N PRO A 61 -12.29 -15.67 -3.02
CA PRO A 61 -13.49 -16.49 -3.13
C PRO A 61 -14.47 -16.37 -1.96
N HIS A 62 -14.00 -16.01 -0.76
CA HIS A 62 -14.83 -15.89 0.44
C HIS A 62 -15.58 -14.55 0.56
N GLU A 63 -15.27 -13.55 -0.28
CA GLU A 63 -15.92 -12.24 -0.29
C GLU A 63 -17.28 -12.32 -1.00
N LYS A 64 -18.21 -13.14 -0.48
CA LYS A 64 -19.45 -13.53 -1.17
C LYS A 64 -20.35 -12.33 -1.47
N GLU A 65 -20.50 -11.39 -0.55
CA GLU A 65 -21.34 -10.22 -0.75
C GLU A 65 -20.74 -9.26 -1.79
N THR A 66 -19.42 -9.07 -1.77
CA THR A 66 -18.67 -8.35 -2.80
C THR A 66 -18.90 -8.96 -4.19
N LEU A 67 -18.75 -10.29 -4.30
CA LEU A 67 -18.91 -11.02 -5.55
C LEU A 67 -20.34 -10.97 -6.10
N LYS A 68 -21.36 -10.91 -5.23
CA LYS A 68 -22.76 -10.72 -5.65
C LYS A 68 -23.03 -9.31 -6.15
N ALA A 69 -22.37 -8.30 -5.58
CA ALA A 69 -22.62 -6.90 -5.87
C ALA A 69 -21.95 -6.40 -7.16
N ILE A 70 -20.94 -7.12 -7.67
CA ILE A 70 -20.21 -6.75 -8.89
C ILE A 70 -20.79 -7.49 -10.11
N PRO A 71 -21.13 -6.79 -11.21
CA PRO A 71 -21.55 -7.44 -12.45
C PRO A 71 -20.54 -8.46 -12.95
N ARG A 72 -20.99 -9.70 -13.21
CA ARG A 72 -20.14 -10.81 -13.68
C ARG A 72 -19.25 -10.48 -14.89
N PRO A 73 -19.69 -9.71 -15.91
CA PRO A 73 -18.82 -9.35 -17.03
C PRO A 73 -17.59 -8.51 -16.65
N LEU A 74 -17.55 -7.95 -15.44
CA LEU A 74 -16.41 -7.19 -14.93
C LEU A 74 -15.44 -8.04 -14.10
N LEU A 75 -15.73 -9.33 -13.89
CA LEU A 75 -14.93 -10.24 -13.07
C LEU A 75 -14.15 -11.21 -13.96
N PHE A 76 -12.83 -11.16 -13.86
CA PHE A 76 -11.91 -11.97 -14.65
C PHE A 76 -11.11 -12.90 -13.75
N GLN A 77 -10.94 -14.16 -14.14
CA GLN A 77 -10.14 -15.11 -13.36
C GLN A 77 -8.69 -14.64 -13.28
N VAL A 78 -8.09 -14.71 -12.09
CA VAL A 78 -6.67 -14.41 -11.93
C VAL A 78 -5.83 -15.58 -12.45
N PRO A 79 -4.93 -15.37 -13.43
CA PRO A 79 -4.03 -16.42 -13.89
C PRO A 79 -3.16 -16.96 -12.75
N GLY A 80 -3.04 -18.29 -12.66
CA GLY A 80 -2.17 -18.96 -11.68
C GLY A 80 -2.70 -19.05 -10.25
N LEU A 81 -3.88 -18.52 -9.93
CA LEU A 81 -4.52 -18.69 -8.62
C LEU A 81 -5.65 -19.75 -8.63
N PRO A 82 -5.98 -20.32 -7.45
CA PRO A 82 -7.11 -21.24 -7.32
C PRO A 82 -8.43 -20.63 -7.81
N LYS A 83 -9.35 -21.52 -8.21
CA LYS A 83 -10.68 -21.13 -8.70
C LYS A 83 -11.40 -20.20 -7.71
N GLY A 84 -12.02 -19.16 -8.24
CA GLY A 84 -12.81 -18.19 -7.47
C GLY A 84 -12.02 -16.94 -7.06
N HIS A 85 -10.70 -16.91 -7.24
CA HIS A 85 -9.94 -15.66 -7.21
C HIS A 85 -10.20 -14.91 -8.51
N VAL A 86 -10.66 -13.67 -8.40
CA VAL A 86 -10.98 -12.83 -9.56
C VAL A 86 -10.40 -11.42 -9.42
N LEU A 87 -10.12 -10.79 -10.55
CA LEU A 87 -9.81 -9.37 -10.66
C LEU A 87 -11.06 -8.65 -11.19
N MET A 88 -11.36 -7.48 -10.61
CA MET A 88 -12.34 -6.57 -11.18
C MET A 88 -11.67 -5.70 -12.25
N GLY A 89 -12.29 -5.65 -13.43
CA GLY A 89 -11.86 -4.79 -14.53
C GLY A 89 -12.17 -3.30 -14.30
N TYR A 90 -11.81 -2.49 -15.30
CA TYR A 90 -12.10 -1.04 -15.32
C TYR A 90 -13.21 -0.71 -16.31
N ASN A 91 -13.78 0.49 -16.19
CA ASN A 91 -14.59 1.06 -17.26
C ASN A 91 -13.72 1.54 -18.44
N ASP A 92 -14.38 2.04 -19.49
CA ASP A 92 -13.78 2.58 -20.72
C ASP A 92 -12.78 3.73 -20.47
N LYS A 93 -12.89 4.42 -19.34
CA LYS A 93 -12.00 5.51 -18.92
C LYS A 93 -10.86 5.04 -18.01
N GLY A 94 -10.79 3.75 -17.68
CA GLY A 94 -9.83 3.19 -16.73
C GLY A 94 -10.15 3.48 -15.26
N SER A 95 -11.38 3.90 -14.93
CA SER A 95 -11.83 4.08 -13.56
C SER A 95 -12.55 2.83 -13.05
N CYS A 96 -12.76 2.77 -11.72
CA CYS A 96 -13.54 1.75 -11.07
C CYS A 96 -14.99 1.76 -11.61
N PRO A 97 -15.52 0.63 -12.09
CA PRO A 97 -16.88 0.57 -12.62
C PRO A 97 -17.95 0.74 -11.53
N MET A 98 -17.57 0.57 -10.25
CA MET A 98 -18.47 0.76 -9.11
C MET A 98 -18.48 2.21 -8.60
N LEU A 99 -17.74 3.12 -9.24
CA LEU A 99 -17.78 4.54 -8.93
C LEU A 99 -18.78 5.25 -9.87
N VAL A 100 -19.96 5.57 -9.34
CA VAL A 100 -21.03 6.30 -10.05
C VAL A 100 -21.28 7.61 -9.32
N ASP A 101 -21.31 8.72 -10.05
CA ASP A 101 -21.49 10.08 -9.49
C ASP A 101 -20.55 10.38 -8.30
N ASN A 102 -19.28 9.98 -8.45
CA ASN A 102 -18.22 10.08 -7.42
C ASN A 102 -18.53 9.33 -6.11
N LYS A 103 -19.42 8.35 -6.13
CA LYS A 103 -19.75 7.51 -4.97
C LYS A 103 -19.58 6.03 -5.30
N CYS A 104 -19.03 5.28 -4.37
CA CYS A 104 -18.90 3.84 -4.50
C CYS A 104 -20.26 3.18 -4.26
N THR A 105 -20.83 2.52 -5.28
CA THR A 105 -22.14 1.86 -5.21
C THR A 105 -22.12 0.60 -4.34
N ILE A 106 -20.94 0.05 -4.06
CA ILE A 106 -20.75 -1.14 -3.21
C ILE A 106 -19.97 -0.83 -1.93
N TYR A 107 -19.96 0.42 -1.46
CA TYR A 107 -19.06 0.85 -0.38
C TYR A 107 -19.09 -0.06 0.85
N ALA A 108 -20.28 -0.46 1.31
CA ALA A 108 -20.46 -1.31 2.49
C ALA A 108 -19.86 -2.72 2.31
N VAL A 109 -19.88 -3.24 1.08
CA VAL A 109 -19.40 -4.58 0.70
C VAL A 109 -18.21 -4.49 -0.26
N ARG A 110 -17.43 -3.40 -0.17
CA ARG A 110 -16.27 -3.20 -1.04
C ARG A 110 -15.23 -4.30 -0.80
N PRO A 111 -14.48 -4.70 -1.84
CA PRO A 111 -13.45 -5.72 -1.74
C PRO A 111 -12.43 -5.43 -0.63
N GLN A 112 -11.87 -6.47 -0.04
CA GLN A 112 -10.82 -6.33 0.98
C GLN A 112 -9.63 -5.54 0.45
N THR A 113 -9.21 -5.76 -0.80
CA THR A 113 -8.18 -4.96 -1.47
C THR A 113 -8.46 -3.45 -1.42
N CYS A 114 -9.73 -3.04 -1.51
CA CYS A 114 -10.12 -1.63 -1.41
C CYS A 114 -10.16 -1.12 0.05
N ARG A 115 -10.30 -2.02 1.02
CA ARG A 115 -10.25 -1.69 2.46
C ARG A 115 -8.80 -1.56 2.92
N ASP A 116 -7.93 -2.45 2.45
CA ASP A 116 -6.52 -2.49 2.84
C ASP A 116 -5.69 -1.37 2.21
N TYR A 117 -6.17 -0.78 1.11
CA TYR A 117 -5.41 0.23 0.38
C TYR A 117 -5.45 1.60 1.06
N ASP A 118 -4.31 2.03 1.59
CA ASP A 118 -4.10 3.35 2.16
C ASP A 118 -2.95 4.10 1.48
N CYS A 119 -3.28 5.10 0.64
CA CYS A 119 -2.27 5.89 -0.06
C CYS A 119 -1.51 6.87 0.86
N ARG A 120 -1.94 7.07 2.12
CA ARG A 120 -1.16 7.84 3.11
C ARG A 120 0.20 7.21 3.37
N ILE A 121 0.35 5.90 3.16
CA ILE A 121 1.64 5.19 3.30
C ILE A 121 2.75 5.82 2.44
N PHE A 122 2.43 6.37 1.27
CA PHE A 122 3.40 7.05 0.42
C PHE A 122 3.81 8.42 0.97
N ALA A 123 2.87 9.14 1.57
CA ALA A 123 3.17 10.39 2.26
C ALA A 123 4.04 10.15 3.50
N ALA A 124 3.74 9.08 4.25
CA ALA A 124 4.47 8.69 5.46
C ALA A 124 5.88 8.12 5.19
N THR A 125 6.09 7.45 4.06
CA THR A 125 7.37 6.79 3.76
C THR A 125 8.24 7.58 2.78
N GLY A 126 7.66 8.56 2.06
CA GLY A 126 8.34 9.25 0.97
C GLY A 126 8.63 8.36 -0.24
N VAL A 127 8.02 7.17 -0.32
CA VAL A 127 8.14 6.27 -1.47
C VAL A 127 7.41 6.89 -2.67
N PRO A 128 8.09 7.07 -3.81
CA PRO A 128 7.48 7.70 -4.97
C PRO A 128 6.44 6.80 -5.62
N VAL A 129 5.38 7.42 -6.15
CA VAL A 129 4.45 6.80 -7.10
C VAL A 129 4.70 7.38 -8.48
N ASP A 130 4.42 6.59 -9.52
CA ASP A 130 4.50 7.08 -10.90
C ASP A 130 3.33 8.04 -11.18
N ALA A 131 3.62 9.33 -11.20
CA ALA A 131 2.64 10.38 -11.43
C ALA A 131 2.08 10.39 -12.87
N ALA A 132 2.79 9.79 -13.84
CA ALA A 132 2.28 9.65 -15.20
C ALA A 132 1.23 8.53 -15.29
N LEU A 133 1.41 7.46 -14.50
CA LEU A 133 0.45 6.34 -14.45
C LEU A 133 -0.68 6.55 -13.44
N GLN A 134 -0.42 7.25 -12.33
CA GLN A 134 -1.36 7.43 -11.23
C GLN A 134 -1.44 8.90 -10.75
N PRO A 135 -1.84 9.84 -11.63
CA PRO A 135 -1.81 11.28 -11.31
C PRO A 135 -2.71 11.66 -10.13
N GLU A 136 -3.90 11.05 -9.99
CA GLU A 136 -4.81 11.38 -8.89
C GLU A 136 -4.28 10.92 -7.52
N ILE A 137 -3.62 9.75 -7.47
CA ILE A 137 -2.94 9.28 -6.26
C ILE A 137 -1.75 10.20 -5.96
N ALA A 138 -0.95 10.55 -6.97
CA ALA A 138 0.21 11.43 -6.78
C ALA A 138 -0.18 12.81 -6.20
N GLU A 139 -1.27 13.42 -6.68
CA GLU A 139 -1.78 14.67 -6.11
C GLU A 139 -2.35 14.48 -4.69
N GLN A 140 -3.07 13.39 -4.44
CA GLN A 140 -3.60 13.09 -3.10
C GLN A 140 -2.47 12.91 -2.08
N ILE A 141 -1.37 12.26 -2.45
CA ILE A 141 -0.19 12.08 -1.59
C ILE A 141 0.40 13.44 -1.19
N LYS A 142 0.49 14.39 -2.13
CA LYS A 142 0.97 15.75 -1.85
C LYS A 142 0.05 16.55 -0.94
N ALA A 143 -1.22 16.15 -0.85
CA ALA A 143 -2.23 16.83 -0.04
C ALA A 143 -2.24 16.35 1.42
N TRP A 144 -1.87 15.09 1.68
CA TRP A 144 -1.89 14.52 3.03
C TRP A 144 -0.99 15.27 4.01
N ARG A 145 -1.54 15.60 5.18
CA ARG A 145 -0.82 16.23 6.30
C ARG A 145 -1.09 15.44 7.58
N PHE A 146 -0.04 14.81 8.11
CA PHE A 146 -0.09 14.19 9.42
C PHE A 146 0.06 15.23 10.53
N GLU A 147 -0.64 15.00 11.62
CA GLU A 147 -0.46 15.70 12.89
C GLU A 147 0.51 14.90 13.77
N TYR A 148 1.34 15.59 14.54
CA TYR A 148 2.28 14.96 15.47
C TYR A 148 1.94 15.37 16.88
N ARG A 149 1.70 14.38 17.73
CA ARG A 149 1.40 14.62 19.15
C ARG A 149 2.64 15.03 19.94
N ASP A 150 3.78 14.46 19.60
CA ASP A 150 5.05 14.56 20.33
C ASP A 150 6.27 14.34 19.42
N GLU A 151 7.46 14.55 19.97
CA GLU A 151 8.73 14.38 19.24
C GLU A 151 9.01 12.92 18.87
N ALA A 152 8.48 11.96 19.62
CA ALA A 152 8.60 10.54 19.30
C ALA A 152 7.86 10.20 18.00
N SER A 153 6.67 10.79 17.81
CA SER A 153 5.88 10.68 16.59
C SER A 153 6.62 11.27 15.39
N HIS A 154 7.28 12.42 15.58
CA HIS A 154 8.09 13.04 14.54
C HIS A 154 9.34 12.20 14.20
N SER A 155 10.04 11.69 15.22
CA SER A 155 11.21 10.82 15.05
C SER A 155 10.87 9.51 14.32
N ALA A 156 9.71 8.91 14.61
CA ALA A 156 9.24 7.71 13.91
C ALA A 156 8.95 7.98 12.43
N HIS A 157 8.41 9.15 12.08
CA HIS A 157 8.22 9.54 10.69
C HIS A 157 9.54 9.73 9.95
N GLU A 158 10.50 10.45 10.56
CA GLU A 158 11.86 10.58 10.02
C GLU A 158 12.55 9.21 9.86
N SER A 159 12.25 8.25 10.72
CA SER A 159 12.70 6.87 10.58
C SER A 159 12.21 6.22 9.29
N LEU A 160 10.89 6.27 9.02
CA LEU A 160 10.32 5.74 7.77
C LEU A 160 11.00 6.34 6.53
N ILE A 161 11.21 7.66 6.52
CA ILE A 161 11.83 8.37 5.40
C ILE A 161 13.29 7.92 5.22
N ARG A 162 14.06 7.82 6.31
CA ARG A 162 15.45 7.35 6.29
C ARG A 162 15.54 5.90 5.82
N THR A 163 14.65 5.03 6.29
CA THR A 163 14.57 3.63 5.85
C THR A 163 14.27 3.52 4.37
N ALA A 164 13.25 4.24 3.87
CA ALA A 164 12.92 4.24 2.45
C ALA A 164 14.08 4.71 1.57
N ARG A 165 14.78 5.76 2.02
CA ARG A 165 15.99 6.28 1.35
C ARG A 165 17.09 5.24 1.31
N PHE A 166 17.42 4.63 2.45
CA PHE A 166 18.45 3.60 2.54
C PHE A 166 18.17 2.41 1.62
N LEU A 167 16.96 1.85 1.68
CA LEU A 167 16.61 0.68 0.86
C LEU A 167 16.70 0.96 -0.65
N ARG A 168 16.44 2.21 -1.06
CA ARG A 168 16.54 2.63 -2.46
C ARG A 168 17.99 2.91 -2.88
N GLU A 169 18.71 3.72 -2.10
CA GLU A 169 20.06 4.16 -2.43
C GLU A 169 21.11 3.06 -2.25
N ARG A 170 20.85 2.10 -1.36
CA ARG A 170 21.73 0.97 -1.05
C ARG A 170 21.19 -0.36 -1.54
N SER A 171 20.38 -0.32 -2.60
CA SER A 171 19.82 -1.52 -3.23
C SER A 171 20.89 -2.53 -3.70
N ASP A 172 22.12 -2.06 -3.93
CA ASP A 172 23.30 -2.87 -4.28
C ASP A 172 23.75 -3.81 -3.16
N LEU A 173 23.41 -3.50 -1.90
CA LEU A 173 23.69 -4.37 -0.75
C LEU A 173 22.74 -5.55 -0.63
N PHE A 174 21.70 -5.59 -1.47
CA PHE A 174 20.66 -6.61 -1.42
C PHE A 174 20.76 -7.56 -2.61
N PRO A 175 20.55 -8.87 -2.43
CA PRO A 175 20.45 -9.81 -3.54
C PRO A 175 19.41 -9.34 -4.57
N ARG A 176 19.72 -9.47 -5.86
CA ARG A 176 18.84 -9.04 -6.93
C ARG A 176 17.45 -9.68 -6.78
N GLY A 177 16.41 -8.85 -6.76
CA GLY A 177 15.02 -9.29 -6.63
C GLY A 177 14.53 -9.54 -5.19
N SER A 178 15.38 -9.31 -4.17
CA SER A 178 14.96 -9.42 -2.77
C SER A 178 14.12 -8.23 -2.28
N LEU A 179 14.35 -7.03 -2.82
CA LEU A 179 13.52 -5.86 -2.53
C LEU A 179 12.28 -5.83 -3.45
N PRO A 180 11.10 -5.47 -2.94
CA PRO A 180 9.89 -5.38 -3.75
C PRO A 180 10.00 -4.31 -4.85
N GLY A 181 9.70 -4.68 -6.09
CA GLY A 181 9.62 -3.72 -7.20
C GLY A 181 8.29 -2.94 -7.27
N ASN A 182 7.24 -3.43 -6.59
CA ASN A 182 5.97 -2.73 -6.50
C ASN A 182 6.03 -1.66 -5.39
N PRO A 183 5.62 -0.40 -5.66
CA PRO A 183 5.79 0.70 -4.70
C PRO A 183 4.98 0.53 -3.41
N VAL A 184 3.79 -0.10 -3.46
CA VAL A 184 3.01 -0.40 -2.26
C VAL A 184 3.74 -1.43 -1.40
N GLN A 185 4.20 -2.53 -2.00
CA GLN A 185 4.94 -3.57 -1.28
C GLN A 185 6.26 -3.03 -0.71
N PHE A 186 6.91 -2.11 -1.43
CA PHE A 186 8.12 -1.43 -0.96
C PHE A 186 7.82 -0.52 0.24
N ALA A 187 6.75 0.28 0.19
CA ALA A 187 6.32 1.10 1.33
C ALA A 187 5.92 0.27 2.55
N VAL A 188 5.25 -0.88 2.34
CA VAL A 188 4.97 -1.85 3.40
C VAL A 188 6.25 -2.42 4.01
N LEU A 189 7.26 -2.73 3.20
CA LEU A 189 8.57 -3.16 3.70
C LEU A 189 9.20 -2.08 4.58
N VAL A 190 9.16 -0.81 4.17
CA VAL A 190 9.65 0.33 4.96
C VAL A 190 8.98 0.35 6.34
N VAL A 191 7.65 0.26 6.40
CA VAL A 191 6.90 0.21 7.67
C VAL A 191 7.27 -1.01 8.52
N ARG A 192 7.65 -2.14 7.92
CA ARG A 192 8.03 -3.34 8.69
C ARG A 192 9.43 -3.27 9.31
N VAL A 193 10.32 -2.44 8.78
CA VAL A 193 11.74 -2.45 9.13
C VAL A 193 12.28 -1.12 9.66
N HIS A 194 11.46 -0.06 9.72
CA HIS A 194 11.92 1.27 10.13
C HIS A 194 12.52 1.31 11.53
N ARG A 195 12.00 0.53 12.47
CA ARG A 195 12.53 0.45 13.84
C ARG A 195 13.99 -0.04 13.91
N LEU A 196 14.50 -0.74 12.89
CA LEU A 196 15.92 -1.08 12.79
C LEU A 196 16.81 0.17 12.64
N PHE A 197 16.26 1.22 12.06
CA PHE A 197 16.95 2.50 11.82
C PHE A 197 16.83 3.47 12.99
N ASP A 198 15.81 3.31 13.84
CA ASP A 198 15.76 3.98 15.14
C ASP A 198 16.87 3.48 16.07
N ALA A 199 17.05 2.15 16.14
CA ALA A 199 18.08 1.52 16.97
C ALA A 199 19.52 1.83 16.49
N ALA A 200 19.72 2.01 15.17
CA ALA A 200 21.02 2.34 14.58
C ALA A 200 21.34 3.85 14.57
N GLY A 201 20.37 4.71 14.92
CA GLY A 201 20.45 6.17 14.79
C GLY A 201 20.43 6.95 16.09
N GLY A 202 20.33 6.30 17.25
CA GLY A 202 20.31 6.97 18.55
C GLY A 202 21.65 7.67 18.84
N GLU A 203 21.58 8.98 19.10
CA GLU A 203 22.70 9.74 19.68
C GLU A 203 22.95 9.26 21.11
N GLY A 204 23.76 8.20 21.25
CA GLY A 204 24.11 7.64 22.54
C GLY A 204 25.12 6.51 22.40
N ALA A 205 26.42 6.86 22.34
CA ALA A 205 27.62 6.07 22.66
C ALA A 205 27.69 4.56 22.27
N GLY A 206 26.84 4.09 21.37
CA GLY A 206 26.89 2.76 20.76
C GLY A 206 27.47 2.87 19.35
N GLU A 207 28.27 1.87 18.96
CA GLU A 207 28.85 1.78 17.62
C GLU A 207 27.73 1.75 16.58
N ARG A 208 27.73 2.73 15.67
CA ARG A 208 26.71 2.85 14.62
C ARG A 208 26.82 1.63 13.71
N MET A 209 25.73 0.89 13.55
CA MET A 209 25.71 -0.28 12.67
C MET A 209 26.16 0.12 11.26
N SER A 210 27.01 -0.70 10.65
CA SER A 210 27.40 -0.51 9.25
C SER A 210 26.21 -0.77 8.32
N ASP A 211 26.23 -0.17 7.14
CA ASP A 211 25.18 -0.38 6.14
C ASP A 211 25.01 -1.87 5.76
N ALA A 212 26.10 -2.63 5.78
CA ALA A 212 26.08 -4.07 5.52
C ALA A 212 25.32 -4.84 6.62
N GLU A 213 25.49 -4.46 7.88
CA GLU A 213 24.77 -5.07 9.00
C GLU A 213 23.29 -4.70 9.00
N VAL A 214 22.96 -3.44 8.66
CA VAL A 214 21.58 -2.99 8.46
C VAL A 214 20.92 -3.79 7.34
N ALA A 215 21.57 -3.95 6.19
CA ALA A 215 21.06 -4.73 5.07
C ALA A 215 20.84 -6.21 5.46
N LYS A 216 21.78 -6.80 6.21
CA LYS A 216 21.66 -8.17 6.74
C LYS A 216 20.43 -8.32 7.66
N ASN A 217 20.18 -7.36 8.54
CA ASN A 217 19.04 -7.39 9.45
C ASN A 217 17.69 -7.22 8.71
N VAL A 218 17.65 -6.35 7.70
CA VAL A 218 16.48 -6.23 6.82
C VAL A 218 16.20 -7.56 6.11
N LEU A 219 17.23 -8.22 5.55
CA LEU A 219 17.08 -9.53 4.91
C LEU A 219 16.62 -10.61 5.89
N ALA A 220 17.14 -10.61 7.12
CA ALA A 220 16.68 -11.53 8.15
C ALA A 220 15.18 -11.32 8.46
N ARG A 221 14.71 -10.07 8.49
CA ARG A 221 13.29 -9.76 8.71
C ARG A 221 12.39 -10.11 7.53
N LEU A 222 12.89 -9.94 6.30
CA LEU A 222 12.20 -10.36 5.07
C LEU A 222 12.03 -11.88 4.97
N ASN A 223 13.05 -12.63 5.40
CA ASN A 223 13.08 -14.08 5.35
C ASN A 223 12.46 -14.74 6.59
N ALA A 224 12.20 -13.97 7.65
CA ALA A 224 11.50 -14.48 8.81
C ALA A 224 10.11 -14.97 8.35
N PRO A 225 9.73 -16.22 8.67
CA PRO A 225 8.41 -16.70 8.34
C PRO A 225 7.40 -15.72 8.95
N SER A 226 6.48 -15.20 8.12
CA SER A 226 5.28 -14.59 8.65
C SER A 226 4.66 -15.63 9.58
N GLU A 227 4.36 -15.30 10.83
CA GLU A 227 3.71 -16.22 11.79
C GLU A 227 2.29 -16.65 11.34
N GLN A 228 1.94 -16.43 10.07
CA GLN A 228 0.63 -16.67 9.44
C GLN A 228 0.70 -17.61 8.24
N ALA A 229 1.49 -18.68 8.33
CA ALA A 229 1.19 -19.89 7.58
C ALA A 229 0.33 -20.83 8.45
N GLY A 230 -0.95 -20.47 8.63
CA GLY A 230 -1.98 -21.41 9.10
C GLY A 230 -2.00 -22.66 8.20
N PRO A 231 -2.45 -23.82 8.73
CA PRO A 231 -1.97 -25.12 8.32
C PRO A 231 -2.20 -25.37 6.83
N ARG A 232 -1.13 -25.68 6.11
CA ARG A 232 -1.21 -26.41 4.84
C ARG A 232 -1.96 -27.71 5.15
N GLY A 233 -3.27 -27.72 4.86
CA GLY A 233 -4.09 -28.91 4.92
C GLY A 233 -3.39 -29.99 4.12
N ARG A 234 -2.83 -30.98 4.82
CA ARG A 234 -2.49 -32.24 4.18
C ARG A 234 -3.83 -32.87 3.85
N ASP A 235 -4.09 -32.99 2.56
CA ASP A 235 -5.16 -33.82 2.04
C ASP A 235 -5.05 -35.20 2.69
N ALA A 236 -6.06 -35.53 3.49
CA ALA A 236 -6.31 -36.89 3.92
C ALA A 236 -6.77 -37.67 2.70
N ALA A 237 -5.85 -38.43 2.12
CA ALA A 237 -6.23 -39.56 1.29
C ALA A 237 -6.81 -40.65 2.20
N ARG A 238 -8.13 -40.80 2.18
CA ARG A 238 -8.85 -42.08 2.33
C ARG A 238 -10.31 -41.92 1.95
#